data_AF-A0A0G1XXB9-F1
#
_entry.id   AF-A0A0G1XXB9-F1
#
_cell.length_a   1.000
_cell.length_b   1.000
_cell.length_c   1.000
_cell.angle_alpha   90.00
_cell.angle_beta   90.00
_cell.angle_gamma   90.00
#
_symmetry.space_group_name_H-M   'P 1'
#
loop_
_entity.id
_entity.type
_entity.pdbx_description
1 polymer ?
#
loop_
_entity_poly.entity_id
_entity_poly.type
_entity_poly.pdbx_seq_one_letter_code
_entity_poly.pdbx_strand_id
1 'polypeptide(L)'
;MRNFYHLVLAFLGSLIYGAPSKKITVVGVTGTKGKSLTLQILDSILESAGRKTALLSSVWMKTGEHLENNPFSNTMPGRGLI
;
A
#
# COMPACT_ATOMS: atom_id res chain seq x y z
N MET A 1 7.58 -0.44 28.26
CA MET A 1 8.80 -0.17 27.45
C MET A 1 8.72 -0.78 26.03
N ARG A 2 7.62 -0.59 25.28
CA ARG A 2 7.42 -1.20 23.93
C ARG A 2 7.48 -0.19 22.76
N ASN A 3 7.45 1.11 23.06
CA ASN A 3 7.42 2.18 22.04
C ASN A 3 8.78 2.46 21.39
N PHE A 4 9.89 2.29 22.10
CA PHE A 4 11.20 2.71 21.60
C PHE A 4 11.67 1.87 20.40
N TYR A 5 11.48 0.54 20.47
CA TYR A 5 11.81 -0.36 19.36
C TYR A 5 11.01 -0.06 18.09
N HIS A 6 9.70 0.22 18.23
CA HIS A 6 8.86 0.55 17.08
C HIS A 6 9.28 1.88 16.42
N LEU A 7 9.68 2.85 17.23
CA LEU A 7 10.10 4.17 16.77
C LEU A 7 11.45 4.11 16.05
N VAL A 8 12.42 3.37 16.61
CA VAL A 8 13.73 3.16 15.99
C VAL A 8 13.60 2.38 14.68
N LEU A 9 12.76 1.34 14.63
CA LEU A 9 12.52 0.57 13.40
C LEU A 9 11.86 1.42 12.30
N ALA A 10 10.85 2.23 12.67
CA ALA A 10 10.19 3.14 11.73
C ALA A 10 11.15 4.22 11.22
N PHE A 11 12.02 4.75 12.09
CA PHE A 11 13.02 5.74 11.75
C PHE A 11 14.10 5.17 10.81
N LEU A 12 14.64 3.99 11.12
CA LEU A 12 15.60 3.27 10.27
C LEU A 12 14.98 2.94 8.90
N GLY A 13 13.74 2.46 8.86
CA GLY A 13 13.03 2.21 7.61
C GLY A 13 12.87 3.49 6.77
N SER A 14 12.47 4.59 7.40
CA SER A 14 12.37 5.88 6.70
C SER A 14 13.72 6.36 6.13
N LEU A 15 14.81 6.12 6.85
CA LEU A 15 16.17 6.48 6.44
C LEU A 15 16.69 5.60 5.29
N ILE A 16 16.50 4.28 5.37
CA ILE A 16 16.95 3.30 4.36
C ILE A 16 16.19 3.49 3.04
N TYR A 17 14.87 3.71 3.09
CA TYR A 17 14.04 3.93 1.90
C TYR A 17 14.01 5.40 1.44
N GLY A 18 14.75 6.31 2.09
CA GLY A 18 14.88 7.70 1.69
C GLY A 18 13.56 8.50 1.72
N ALA A 19 12.69 8.21 2.69
CA ALA A 19 11.36 8.81 2.84
C ALA A 19 10.49 8.74 1.56
N PRO A 20 10.10 7.52 1.11
CA PRO A 20 9.32 7.33 -0.13
C PRO A 20 7.96 8.05 -0.07
N SER A 21 7.45 8.29 1.14
CA SER A 21 6.22 9.05 1.41
C SER A 21 6.23 10.49 0.88
N LYS A 22 7.41 11.10 0.62
CA LYS A 22 7.48 12.44 0.00
C LYS A 22 7.34 12.43 -1.52
N LYS A 23 7.49 11.27 -2.16
CA LYS A 23 7.45 11.11 -3.63
C LYS A 23 6.17 10.41 -4.11
N ILE A 24 5.39 9.83 -3.20
CA ILE A 24 4.21 9.02 -3.50
C ILE A 24 3.04 9.52 -2.63
N THR A 25 1.92 9.86 -3.28
CA THR A 25 0.67 10.15 -2.57
C THR A 25 0.03 8.84 -2.13
N VAL A 26 0.02 8.60 -0.82
CA VAL A 26 -0.57 7.38 -0.24
C VAL A 26 -2.01 7.68 0.18
N VAL A 27 -2.97 6.96 -0.41
CA VAL A 27 -4.40 7.03 -0.05
C VAL A 27 -4.80 5.74 0.65
N GLY A 28 -5.11 5.82 1.94
CA GLY A 28 -5.59 4.70 2.73
C GLY A 28 -7.11 4.64 2.75
N VAL A 29 -7.72 3.62 2.14
CA VAL A 29 -9.16 3.37 2.24
C VAL A 29 -9.42 2.38 3.37
N THR A 30 -10.02 2.86 4.46
CA THR A 30 -10.42 2.04 5.61
C THR A 30 -11.94 1.92 5.68
N GLY A 31 -12.43 0.74 6.09
CA GLY A 31 -13.85 0.43 6.18
C GLY A 31 -14.09 -1.06 6.37
N THR A 32 -15.14 -1.45 7.09
CA THR A 32 -15.43 -2.86 7.41
C THR A 32 -15.83 -3.69 6.18
N LYS A 33 -16.47 -3.07 5.18
CA LYS A 33 -16.85 -3.70 3.90
C LYS A 33 -16.57 -2.73 2.74
N GLY A 34 -16.26 -3.26 1.56
CA GLY A 34 -16.16 -2.46 0.33
C GLY A 34 -14.78 -1.86 -0.02
N LYS A 35 -13.76 -2.00 0.86
CA LYS A 35 -12.40 -1.46 0.62
C LYS A 35 -11.84 -1.81 -0.76
N SER A 36 -11.90 -3.10 -1.13
CA SER A 36 -11.34 -3.60 -2.38
C SER A 36 -12.02 -3.01 -3.61
N LEU A 37 -13.32 -2.75 -3.53
CA LEU A 37 -14.10 -2.20 -4.64
C LEU A 37 -13.85 -0.70 -4.80
N THR A 38 -13.76 0.02 -3.69
CA THR A 38 -13.38 1.44 -3.69
C THR A 38 -11.99 1.65 -4.27
N LEU A 39 -11.03 0.78 -3.93
CA LEU A 39 -9.67 0.85 -4.49
C LEU A 39 -9.68 0.67 -6.01
N GLN A 40 -10.45 -0.29 -6.54
CA GLN A 40 -10.55 -0.51 -8.00
C GLN A 40 -11.15 0.69 -8.73
N ILE A 41 -12.20 1.30 -8.18
CA ILE A 41 -12.80 2.50 -8.77
C ILE A 41 -11.78 3.65 -8.77
N LEU A 42 -11.06 3.82 -7.66
CA LEU A 42 -10.04 4.87 -7.54
C LEU A 42 -8.90 4.67 -8.55
N ASP A 43 -8.44 3.42 -8.70
CA ASP A 43 -7.40 3.05 -9.66
C ASP A 43 -7.84 3.35 -11.09
N SER A 44 -9.03 2.92 -11.49
CA SER A 44 -9.56 3.18 -12.84
C SER A 44 -9.72 4.68 -13.14
N ILE A 45 -10.16 5.48 -12.16
CA ILE A 45 -10.28 6.94 -12.31
C ILE A 45 -8.89 7.58 -12.50
N LEU A 46 -7.91 7.18 -11.69
CA LEU A 46 -6.57 7.74 -11.74
C LEU A 46 -5.80 7.31 -13.00
N GLU A 47 -5.98 6.07 -13.46
CA GLU A 47 -5.44 5.60 -14.74
C GLU A 47 -6.07 6.34 -15.92
N SER A 48 -7.39 6.54 -15.90
CA SER A 48 -8.08 7.33 -16.92
C SER A 48 -7.59 8.79 -16.94
N ALA A 49 -7.13 9.31 -15.79
CA ALA A 49 -6.48 10.61 -15.67
C ALA A 49 -4.99 10.61 -16.07
N GLY A 50 -4.46 9.50 -16.60
CA GLY A 50 -3.07 9.36 -17.01
C GLY A 50 -2.06 9.30 -15.86
N ARG A 51 -2.50 9.00 -14.64
CA ARG A 51 -1.63 8.87 -13.47
C ARG A 51 -1.19 7.43 -13.30
N LYS A 52 0.11 7.23 -13.09
CA LYS A 52 0.66 5.92 -12.73
C LYS A 52 0.30 5.61 -11.27
N THR A 53 -0.54 4.61 -11.06
CA THR A 53 -1.02 4.20 -9.75
C THR A 53 -0.40 2.89 -9.29
N ALA A 54 -0.47 2.67 -7.97
CA ALA A 54 -0.23 1.38 -7.36
C ALA A 54 -1.40 1.09 -6.42
N LEU A 55 -1.99 -0.09 -6.56
CA LEU A 55 -3.13 -0.53 -5.78
C LEU A 55 -2.73 -1.74 -4.95
N LEU A 56 -3.06 -1.71 -3.66
CA LEU A 56 -2.79 -2.82 -2.76
C LEU A 56 -4.08 -3.20 -2.06
N SER A 57 -4.67 -4.31 -2.51
CA SER A 57 -5.96 -4.84 -2.04
C SER A 57 -5.78 -6.30 -1.60
N SER A 58 -6.70 -6.81 -0.77
CA SER A 58 -6.70 -8.22 -0.35
C SER A 58 -6.85 -9.22 -1.50
N VAL A 59 -7.29 -8.74 -2.68
CA VAL A 59 -7.56 -9.58 -3.85
C VAL A 59 -6.48 -9.38 -4.92
N TRP A 60 -6.10 -8.12 -5.17
CA TRP A 60 -5.17 -7.76 -6.23
C TRP A 60 -4.12 -6.78 -5.74
N MET A 61 -2.90 -6.95 -6.24
CA MET A 61 -1.81 -6.00 -6.08
C MET A 61 -1.41 -5.52 -7.47
N LYS A 62 -1.47 -4.22 -7.69
CA LYS A 62 -1.15 -3.58 -8.97
C LYS A 62 -0.05 -2.56 -8.77
N THR A 63 0.96 -2.57 -9.63
CA THR A 63 2.01 -1.55 -9.66
C THR A 63 2.23 -1.11 -11.09
N GLY A 64 1.72 0.06 -11.47
CA GLY A 64 1.68 0.48 -12.87
C GLY A 64 0.83 -0.49 -13.70
N GLU A 65 1.42 -1.07 -14.76
CA GLU A 65 0.73 -2.02 -15.65
C GLU A 65 0.74 -3.46 -15.12
N HIS A 66 1.52 -3.74 -14.08
CA HIS A 66 1.67 -5.10 -13.56
C HIS A 66 0.57 -5.40 -12.54
N LEU A 67 -0.36 -6.28 -12.89
CA LEU A 67 -1.44 -6.73 -12.02
C LEU A 67 -1.18 -8.18 -11.59
N GLU A 68 -0.97 -8.37 -10.30
CA GLU A 68 -0.81 -9.69 -9.68
C GLU A 68 -1.98 -9.99 -8.75
N ASN A 69 -2.38 -11.26 -8.71
CA ASN A 69 -3.28 -11.73 -7.66
C ASN A 69 -2.54 -11.68 -6.33
N ASN A 70 -3.15 -11.08 -5.31
CA ASN A 70 -2.54 -11.05 -3.99
C ASN A 70 -2.63 -12.45 -3.38
N PRO A 71 -1.50 -13.17 -3.18
CA PRO A 71 -1.52 -14.52 -2.62
C PRO A 71 -1.80 -14.51 -1.11
N PHE A 72 -1.66 -13.35 -0.47
CA PHE A 72 -2.00 -13.14 0.92
C PHE A 72 -3.39 -12.51 0.93
N SER A 73 -4.41 -13.19 1.45
CA SER A 73 -5.78 -12.66 1.58
C SER A 73 -5.90 -11.37 2.46
N ASN A 74 -4.79 -10.71 2.77
CA ASN A 74 -4.61 -9.53 3.61
C ASN A 74 -3.87 -8.41 2.83
N THR A 75 -4.27 -7.16 3.05
CA THR A 75 -3.63 -5.95 2.49
C THR A 75 -2.30 -5.59 3.13
N MET A 76 -1.86 -6.28 4.17
CA MET A 76 -0.55 -6.11 4.78
C MET A 76 -0.07 -7.49 5.23
N PRO A 77 0.93 -8.09 4.57
CA PRO A 77 1.55 -9.30 5.10
C PRO A 77 2.17 -8.97 6.47
N GLY A 78 1.90 -9.82 7.46
CA GLY A 78 2.41 -9.63 8.82
C GLY A 78 3.94 -9.61 8.86
N ARG A 79 4.50 -9.08 9.96
CA ARG A 79 5.95 -9.00 10.18
C ARG A 79 6.61 -10.37 9.94
N GLY A 80 7.40 -10.50 8.88
CA GLY A 80 8.14 -11.73 8.54
C GLY A 80 8.09 -12.18 7.08
N LEU A 81 7.38 -11.46 6.20
CA LEU A 81 7.36 -11.72 4.75
C LEU A 81 7.87 -10.50 3.98
N ILE A 82 9.09 -10.07 4.34
CA ILE A 82 9.94 -9.21 3.51
C ILE A 82 11.10 -10.08 3.05
#